data_AF-A0A3S4V0B8-F1
#
_entry.id   AF-A0A3S4V0B8-F1
#
_cell.length_a   1.000
_cell.length_b   1.000
_cell.length_c   1.000
_cell.angle_alpha   90.00
_cell.angle_beta   90.00
_cell.angle_gamma   90.00
#
_symmetry.space_group_name_H-M   'P 1'
#
loop_
_entity.id
_entity.type
_entity.pdbx_description
1 polymer ?
#
loop_
_entity_poly.entity_id
_entity_poly.type
_entity_poly.pdbx_seq_one_letter_code
_entity_poly.pdbx_strand_id
1 'polypeptide(L)' 'MTKARSDVARRIRALRVDTVAPAPLWRLTALMTERFPGQVLTSQMLTDSEVEAGVVDGDLDLGISLRPLPILLSDGER' A
#
# COMPACT_ATOMS: atom_id res chain seq x y z
N MET A 1 3.67 22.50 9.93
CA MET A 1 2.53 21.67 9.48
C MET A 1 2.90 20.20 9.67
N THR A 2 2.62 19.63 10.83
CA THR A 2 3.08 18.26 11.20
C THR A 2 1.95 17.48 11.88
N LYS A 3 0.73 17.59 11.35
CA LYS A 3 -0.45 16.93 11.94
C LYS A 3 -0.93 15.70 11.17
N ALA A 4 -0.44 15.48 9.95
CA ALA A 4 -0.84 14.33 9.13
C ALA A 4 -0.14 13.00 9.51
N ARG A 5 0.89 13.02 10.37
CA ARG A 5 1.69 11.82 10.69
C ARG A 5 1.28 11.13 12.00
N SER A 6 0.52 11.80 12.87
CA SER A 6 0.27 11.34 14.24
C SER A 6 -0.96 10.42 14.37
N ASP A 7 -1.91 10.46 13.43
CA ASP A 7 -3.10 9.59 13.49
C ASP A 7 -2.90 8.20 12.87
N VAL A 8 -1.76 7.98 12.21
CA VAL A 8 -1.40 6.66 11.64
C VAL A 8 -0.93 5.68 12.72
N ALA A 9 -0.46 6.18 13.87
CA ALA A 9 0.35 5.40 14.82
C ALA A 9 -0.43 4.58 15.89
N ARG A 10 -1.77 4.62 15.95
CA ARG A 10 -2.51 3.96 17.05
C ARG A 10 -3.71 3.11 16.62
N ARG A 11 -3.57 2.41 15.50
CA ARG A 11 -4.41 1.26 15.17
C ARG A 11 -3.48 0.22 14.60
N ILE A 12 -3.50 -0.99 15.15
CA ILE A 12 -2.95 -2.18 14.49
C ILE A 12 -3.72 -2.25 13.16
N ARG A 13 -3.15 -1.72 12.09
CA ARG A 13 -3.74 -1.76 10.74
C ARG A 13 -2.98 -2.82 9.98
N ALA A 14 -3.67 -3.84 9.50
CA ALA A 14 -3.09 -4.70 8.50
C ALA A 14 -2.82 -3.84 7.26
N LEU A 15 -1.58 -3.83 6.77
CA LEU A 15 -1.23 -3.24 5.49
C LEU A 15 -1.57 -4.25 4.41
N ARG A 16 -2.50 -3.92 3.52
CA ARG A 16 -2.83 -4.77 2.38
C ARG A 16 -1.99 -4.37 1.17
N VAL A 17 -1.17 -5.32 0.71
CA VAL A 17 -0.23 -5.15 -0.39
C VAL A 17 -0.54 -6.17 -1.48
N ASP A 18 -1.14 -5.72 -2.57
CA ASP A 18 -1.45 -6.62 -3.67
C ASP A 18 -0.50 -6.39 -4.85
N THR A 19 -0.11 -7.48 -5.51
CA THR A 19 0.99 -7.51 -6.47
C THR A 19 0.62 -8.28 -7.73
N VAL A 20 1.06 -7.78 -8.89
CA VAL A 20 0.80 -8.38 -10.21
C VAL A 20 1.86 -9.43 -10.62
N ALA A 21 2.87 -9.62 -9.78
CA ALA A 21 3.98 -10.56 -9.95
C ALA A 21 4.46 -11.06 -8.58
N PRO A 22 5.33 -12.09 -8.46
CA PRO A 22 6.05 -12.38 -7.23
C PRO A 22 7.04 -11.24 -6.92
N ALA A 23 6.52 -10.10 -6.48
CA ALA A 23 7.30 -9.02 -5.95
C ALA A 23 8.11 -9.53 -4.74
N PRO A 24 9.25 -8.91 -4.40
CA PRO A 24 10.04 -9.29 -3.24
C PRO A 24 9.33 -8.85 -1.95
N LEU A 25 8.15 -9.42 -1.67
CA LEU A 25 7.34 -9.19 -0.49
C LEU A 25 8.15 -9.48 0.76
N TRP A 26 9.06 -10.47 0.73
CA TRP A 26 9.99 -10.74 1.83
C TRP A 26 10.81 -9.51 2.23
N ARG A 27 11.26 -8.71 1.26
CA ARG A 27 12.05 -7.50 1.50
C ARG A 27 11.16 -6.39 2.06
N LEU A 28 9.95 -6.26 1.52
CA LEU A 28 8.98 -5.29 2.03
C LEU A 28 8.55 -5.62 3.46
N THR A 29 8.25 -6.89 3.76
CA THR A 29 7.90 -7.38 5.09
C THR A 29 9.03 -7.12 6.09
N ALA A 30 10.29 -7.39 5.71
CA ALA A 30 11.45 -7.09 6.57
C ALA A 30 11.52 -5.59 6.92
N LEU A 31 11.45 -4.72 5.91
CA LEU A 31 11.48 -3.26 6.10
C LEU A 31 10.31 -2.76 6.96
N MET A 32 9.10 -3.31 6.74
CA MET A 32 7.91 -2.92 7.50
C MET A 32 7.99 -3.37 8.95
N THR A 33 8.49 -4.59 9.21
CA THR A 33 8.64 -5.12 10.57
C THR A 33 9.68 -4.33 11.37
N GLU A 34 10.78 -3.92 10.73
CA GLU A 34 11.80 -3.07 11.34
C GLU A 34 11.30 -1.67 11.67
N ARG A 35 10.51 -1.06 10.77
CA ARG A 35 10.10 0.35 10.91
C ARG A 35 8.79 0.56 11.66
N PHE A 36 7.90 -0.42 11.61
CA PHE A 36 6.54 -0.37 12.17
C PHE A 36 6.24 -1.66 12.95
N PRO A 37 6.88 -1.85 14.11
CA PRO A 37 6.63 -3.04 14.93
C PRO A 37 5.15 -3.11 15.32
N GLY A 38 4.53 -4.28 15.10
CA GLY A 38 3.11 -4.53 15.38
C GLY A 38 2.16 -4.32 14.20
N GLN A 39 2.68 -3.94 13.01
CA GLN A 39 1.89 -3.87 11.78
C GLN A 39 1.90 -5.24 11.07
N VAL A 40 0.73 -5.71 10.63
CA VAL A 40 0.59 -6.99 9.90
C VAL A 40 0.60 -6.69 8.41
N LEU A 41 1.47 -7.35 7.64
CA LEU A 41 1.43 -7.26 6.18
C LEU A 41 0.60 -8.42 5.65
N THR A 42 -0.39 -8.11 4.83
CA THR A 42 -1.20 -9.07 4.08
C THR A 42 -0.99 -8.83 2.60
N SER A 43 -0.94 -9.89 1.80
CA SER A 43 -0.71 -9.76 0.36
C SER A 43 -1.41 -10.83 -0.44
N GLN A 44 -1.91 -10.44 -1.60
CA GLN A 44 -2.53 -11.34 -2.57
C GLN A 44 -1.97 -11.06 -3.98
N MET A 45 -1.93 -12.09 -4.82
CA MET A 45 -1.65 -11.90 -6.24
C MET A 45 -2.94 -11.51 -6.94
N LEU A 46 -2.94 -10.35 -7.57
CA LEU A 46 -4.08 -9.79 -8.30
C LEU A 46 -3.64 -9.45 -9.73
N THR A 47 -4.60 -9.32 -10.64
CA THR A 47 -4.35 -8.82 -11.99
C THR A 47 -4.05 -7.30 -11.96
N ASP A 48 -3.42 -6.78 -13.02
CA ASP A 48 -3.14 -5.33 -13.16
C ASP A 48 -4.39 -4.48 -12.91
N SER A 49 -5.53 -4.86 -13.49
CA SER A 49 -6.79 -4.12 -13.36
C SER A 49 -7.36 -4.13 -11.94
N GLU A 50 -7.20 -5.26 -11.22
CA GLU A 50 -7.66 -5.38 -9.84
C GLU A 50 -6.77 -4.60 -8.87
N VAL A 51 -5.46 -4.56 -9.12
CA VAL A 51 -4.53 -3.71 -8.36
C VAL A 51 -4.84 -2.24 -8.60
N GLU A 52 -5.10 -1.83 -9.85
CA GLU A 52 -5.47 -0.45 -10.17
C GLU A 52 -6.77 -0.04 -9.48
N ALA A 53 -7.84 -0.81 -9.65
CA ALA A 53 -9.13 -0.54 -9.04
C ALA A 53 -9.01 -0.47 -7.51
N GLY A 54 -8.34 -1.45 -6.89
CA GLY A 54 -8.21 -1.50 -5.45
C GLY A 54 -7.41 -0.32 -4.86
N VAL A 55 -6.41 0.20 -5.57
CA VAL A 55 -5.67 1.42 -5.14
C VAL A 55 -6.53 2.67 -5.32
N VAL A 56 -7.27 2.79 -6.44
CA VAL A 56 -8.13 3.94 -6.72
C VAL A 56 -9.32 4.01 -5.75
N ASP A 57 -9.93 2.87 -5.46
CA ASP A 57 -11.09 2.75 -4.57
C ASP A 57 -10.70 2.82 -3.08
N GLY A 58 -9.40 2.68 -2.77
CA GLY A 58 -8.87 2.72 -1.41
C GLY A 58 -9.00 1.39 -0.64
N ASP A 59 -9.36 0.31 -1.33
CA ASP A 59 -9.39 -1.06 -0.80
C ASP A 59 -7.98 -1.64 -0.60
N LEU A 60 -6.98 -1.08 -1.29
CA LEU A 60 -5.56 -1.42 -1.17
C LEU A 60 -4.75 -0.24 -0.64
N ASP A 61 -3.95 -0.49 0.40
CA ASP A 61 -3.02 0.52 0.89
C ASP A 61 -1.82 0.69 -0.06
N LEU A 62 -1.47 -0.35 -0.82
CA LEU A 62 -0.33 -0.36 -1.74
C LEU A 62 -0.54 -1.39 -2.88
N GLY A 63 -0.37 -0.93 -4.12
CA GLY A 63 -0.29 -1.80 -5.30
C GLY A 63 1.13 -1.91 -5.85
N ILE A 64 1.55 -3.11 -6.22
CA ILE A 64 2.81 -3.35 -6.97
C ILE A 64 2.46 -3.80 -8.39
N SER A 65 2.72 -2.93 -9.36
CA SER A 65 2.47 -3.19 -10.79
C SER A 65 3.77 -3.25 -11.60
N LEU A 66 3.74 -3.98 -12.72
CA LEU A 66 4.83 -4.04 -13.71
C LEU A 66 4.88 -2.79 -14.61
N ARG A 67 3.78 -2.02 -14.64
CA ARG A 67 3.67 -0.77 -15.39
C ARG A 67 3.26 0.35 -14.44
N PRO A 68 3.70 1.60 -14.68
CA PRO A 68 3.17 2.73 -13.94
C PRO A 68 1.65 2.74 -14.04
N LEU A 69 0.97 2.78 -12.89
CA LEU A 69 -0.46 3.02 -12.87
C LEU A 69 -0.69 4.45 -13.39
N PRO A 70 -1.66 4.68 -14.28
CA PRO A 70 -2.07 6.01 -14.70
C PRO A 70 -2.85 6.68 -13.56
N ILE A 71 -2.23 6.80 -12.39
CA ILE A 71 -2.83 7.51 -11.28
C ILE A 71 -2.71 9.00 -11.63
N LEU A 72 -3.85 9.61 -11.95
CA LEU A 72 -3.96 11.05 -11.78
C LEU A 72 -3.78 11.24 -10.28
N LEU A 73 -2.60 11.68 -9.85
CA LEU A 73 -2.48 12.34 -8.57
C LEU A 73 -3.50 13.47 -8.66
N SER A 74 -4.67 13.30 -8.06
CA SER A 74 -5.64 14.37 -7.94
C SER A 74 -4.89 15.50 -7.28
N ASP A 75 -4.49 16.48 -8.10
CA ASP A 75 -3.81 17.67 -7.67
C ASP A 75 -4.68 18.24 -6.55
N GLY A 76 -4.08 18.43 -5.38
CA GLY A 76 -4.81 18.81 -4.19
C GLY A 76 -5.71 19.99 -4.47
N GLU A 77 -7.01 19.73 -4.55
CA GLU A 77 -8.00 20.79 -4.65
C GLU A 77 -8.20 21.38 -3.25
N ARG A 78 -7.47 22.48 -3.03
CA ARG A 78 -7.73 23.67 -2.20
C ARG A 78 -8.32 23.50 -0.80
#